data_AF-A0A4U2Y3A1-F1
#
_entry.id   AF-A0A4U2Y3A1-F1
#
_cell.length_a   1.000
_cell.length_b   1.000
_cell.length_c   1.000
_cell.angle_alpha   90.00
_cell.angle_beta   90.00
_cell.angle_gamma   90.00
#
_symmetry.space_group_name_H-M   'P 1'
#
loop_
_entity.id
_entity.type
_entity.pdbx_description
1 polymer ?
#
loop_
_entity_poly.entity_id
_entity_poly.type
_entity_poly.pdbx_seq_one_letter_code
_entity_poly.pdbx_strand_id
1 'polypeptide(L)'
;MEWILQNTDIFDEDIDSKFNKVILENKNRIEREHIYKFRVSFHVNLLNDNRFEKFNIIDSKRKNDGSKKDKMYAVLSFQLEKLSKHLTQHDIEVYSLTIQGDYLEAENQIKIELIEDKTEATYTKGKKNVRAVCSSIIPSLPSTRENISYLASKRLSEIYSDLMNIISDKKLMSEILEIEETDNNNVLFQQFAKLYGDLWLTTKDRAEELRKQFKDRSLYVIEKRLEKEKNK
;
A
#
# COMPACT_ATOMS: atom_id res chain seq x y z
N MET A 1 -15.37 4.07 -8.47
CA MET A 1 -16.00 3.43 -9.64
C MET A 1 -15.21 2.20 -10.01
N GLU A 2 -15.90 1.18 -10.49
CA GLU A 2 -15.31 -0.13 -10.80
C GLU A 2 -15.92 -0.69 -12.09
N TRP A 3 -15.09 -1.29 -12.92
CA TRP A 3 -15.48 -1.95 -14.17
C TRP A 3 -14.72 -3.25 -14.35
N ILE A 4 -15.38 -4.28 -14.88
CA ILE A 4 -14.76 -5.55 -15.25
C ILE A 4 -14.79 -5.69 -16.77
N LEU A 5 -13.61 -5.76 -17.39
CA LEU A 5 -13.47 -6.13 -18.80
C LEU A 5 -13.47 -7.65 -18.91
N GLN A 6 -14.57 -8.20 -19.41
CA GLN A 6 -14.70 -9.64 -19.69
C GLN A 6 -13.93 -10.02 -20.96
N ASN A 7 -13.51 -11.28 -21.07
CA ASN A 7 -12.78 -11.83 -22.22
C ASN A 7 -11.56 -10.97 -22.61
N THR A 8 -10.85 -10.49 -21.58
CA THR A 8 -9.74 -9.53 -21.70
C THR A 8 -8.75 -9.88 -20.60
N ASP A 9 -7.50 -10.13 -20.95
CA ASP A 9 -6.42 -10.32 -19.99
C ASP A 9 -5.30 -9.31 -20.21
N ILE A 10 -4.21 -9.43 -19.46
CA ILE A 10 -3.11 -8.48 -19.49
C ILE A 10 -2.30 -8.52 -20.79
N PHE A 11 -2.49 -9.55 -21.62
CA PHE A 11 -1.84 -9.71 -22.91
C PHE A 11 -2.75 -9.32 -24.07
N ASP A 12 -3.93 -8.79 -23.79
CA ASP A 12 -4.82 -8.28 -24.82
C ASP A 12 -4.21 -7.01 -25.42
N GLU A 13 -3.91 -7.05 -26.72
CA GLU A 13 -3.34 -5.93 -27.46
C GLU A 13 -4.35 -4.78 -27.61
N ASP A 14 -5.65 -5.07 -27.57
CA ASP A 14 -6.76 -4.12 -27.72
C ASP A 14 -7.37 -3.69 -26.37
N ILE A 15 -6.69 -4.00 -25.25
CA ILE A 15 -7.16 -3.64 -23.90
C ILE A 15 -7.45 -2.15 -23.75
N ASP A 16 -6.70 -1.30 -24.46
CA ASP A 16 -6.83 0.14 -24.48
C ASP A 16 -8.10 0.58 -25.21
N SER A 17 -8.37 0.00 -26.38
CA SER A 17 -9.62 0.23 -27.11
C SER A 17 -10.85 -0.19 -26.30
N LYS A 18 -10.79 -1.35 -25.63
CA LYS A 18 -11.85 -1.83 -24.74
C LYS A 18 -12.05 -0.89 -23.55
N PHE A 19 -10.98 -0.43 -22.94
CA PHE A 19 -11.05 0.52 -21.82
C PHE A 19 -11.58 1.89 -22.25
N ASN A 20 -11.16 2.41 -23.40
CA ASN A 20 -11.64 3.66 -23.97
C ASN A 20 -13.17 3.65 -24.16
N LYS A 21 -13.71 2.52 -24.64
CA LYS A 21 -15.16 2.33 -24.75
C LYS A 21 -15.86 2.46 -23.38
N VAL A 22 -15.29 1.84 -22.34
CA VAL A 22 -15.83 1.96 -20.97
C VAL A 22 -15.82 3.40 -20.47
N ILE A 23 -14.73 4.15 -20.70
CA ILE A 23 -14.67 5.57 -20.33
C ILE A 23 -15.76 6.37 -21.05
N LEU A 24 -15.90 6.19 -22.37
CA LEU A 24 -16.88 6.91 -23.17
C LEU A 24 -18.31 6.64 -22.70
N GLU A 25 -18.64 5.37 -22.43
CA GLU A 25 -19.97 4.96 -21.93
C GLU A 25 -20.27 5.49 -20.52
N ASN A 26 -19.23 5.80 -19.73
CA ASN A 26 -19.38 6.27 -18.35
C ASN A 26 -18.92 7.72 -18.16
N LYS A 27 -18.72 8.49 -19.24
CA LYS A 27 -18.15 9.84 -19.18
C LYS A 27 -18.94 10.77 -18.25
N ASN A 28 -20.27 10.65 -18.24
CA ASN A 28 -21.15 11.48 -17.41
C ASN A 28 -21.06 11.14 -15.91
N ARG A 29 -20.51 9.97 -15.56
CA ARG A 29 -20.31 9.56 -14.17
C ARG A 29 -18.97 10.05 -13.62
N ILE A 30 -18.01 10.33 -14.49
CA ILE A 30 -16.66 10.75 -14.10
C ILE A 30 -16.64 12.28 -13.99
N GLU A 31 -16.63 12.77 -12.75
CA GLU A 31 -16.55 14.19 -12.45
C GLU A 31 -15.14 14.69 -12.72
N ARG A 32 -15.01 15.68 -13.62
CA ARG A 32 -13.73 16.20 -14.13
C ARG A 32 -12.95 17.03 -13.11
N GLU A 33 -13.65 17.58 -12.12
CA GLU A 33 -13.04 18.40 -11.06
C GLU A 33 -12.44 17.54 -9.94
N HIS A 34 -12.73 16.23 -9.95
CA HIS A 34 -12.22 15.29 -8.97
C HIS A 34 -10.88 14.69 -9.40
N ILE A 35 -10.08 14.37 -8.38
CA ILE A 35 -8.80 13.69 -8.53
C ILE A 35 -9.00 12.22 -8.20
N TYR A 36 -8.47 11.32 -9.03
CA TYR A 36 -8.63 9.88 -8.86
C TYR A 36 -7.30 9.15 -8.68
N LYS A 37 -7.38 7.98 -8.04
CA LYS A 37 -6.40 6.90 -8.12
C LYS A 37 -6.90 5.88 -9.13
N PHE A 38 -6.06 5.54 -10.09
CA PHE A 38 -6.35 4.54 -11.11
C PHE A 38 -5.68 3.21 -10.77
N ARG A 39 -6.46 2.14 -10.82
CA ARG A 39 -5.97 0.79 -10.56
C ARG A 39 -6.47 -0.19 -11.60
N VAL A 40 -5.57 -1.03 -12.08
CA VAL A 40 -5.83 -2.12 -13.00
C VAL A 40 -5.39 -3.40 -12.32
N SER A 41 -6.30 -4.36 -12.16
CA SER A 41 -5.98 -5.67 -11.62
C SER A 41 -6.16 -6.74 -12.69
N PHE A 42 -5.21 -7.67 -12.77
CA PHE A 42 -5.25 -8.87 -13.60
C PHE A 42 -5.14 -10.11 -12.71
N HIS A 43 -5.49 -11.28 -13.23
CA HIS A 43 -5.42 -12.51 -12.45
C HIS A 43 -3.96 -12.92 -12.18
N VAL A 44 -3.59 -13.12 -10.92
CA VAL A 44 -2.21 -13.40 -10.48
C VAL A 44 -1.59 -14.67 -11.09
N ASN A 45 -2.40 -15.67 -11.45
CA ASN A 45 -1.91 -16.88 -12.13
C ASN A 45 -1.18 -16.59 -13.45
N LEU A 46 -1.52 -15.49 -14.12
CA LEU A 46 -0.91 -15.10 -15.39
C LEU A 46 0.59 -14.80 -15.25
N LEU A 47 1.12 -14.59 -14.05
CA LEU A 47 2.55 -14.36 -13.81
C LEU A 47 3.45 -15.50 -14.29
N ASN A 48 2.90 -16.72 -14.41
CA ASN A 48 3.62 -17.87 -14.95
C ASN A 48 3.42 -18.08 -16.45
N ASP A 49 2.58 -17.27 -17.10
CA ASP A 49 2.24 -17.39 -18.51
C ASP A 49 3.45 -17.04 -19.41
N ASN A 50 3.71 -17.91 -20.39
CA ASN A 50 4.79 -17.75 -21.36
C ASN A 50 4.56 -16.57 -22.32
N ARG A 51 3.35 -16.01 -22.39
CA ARG A 51 3.04 -14.82 -23.20
C ARG A 51 3.85 -13.60 -22.77
N PHE A 52 4.28 -13.49 -21.51
CA PHE A 52 5.20 -12.42 -21.09
C PHE A 52 6.53 -12.39 -21.86
N GLU A 53 7.01 -13.56 -22.29
CA GLU A 53 8.25 -13.67 -23.08
C GLU A 53 8.05 -13.31 -24.55
N LYS A 54 6.81 -13.44 -25.05
CA LYS A 54 6.46 -13.31 -26.47
C LYS A 54 5.72 -12.01 -26.79
N PHE A 55 5.23 -11.31 -25.76
CA PHE A 55 4.41 -10.11 -25.93
C PHE A 55 5.20 -9.02 -26.63
N ASN A 56 4.66 -8.52 -27.74
CA ASN A 56 5.34 -7.54 -28.56
C ASN A 56 5.12 -6.13 -28.00
N ILE A 57 6.18 -5.55 -27.42
CA ILE A 57 6.15 -4.18 -26.92
C ILE A 57 6.62 -3.24 -28.02
N ILE A 58 5.69 -2.76 -28.83
CA ILE A 58 5.94 -1.78 -29.88
C ILE A 58 6.34 -0.45 -29.22
N ASP A 59 7.42 0.18 -29.69
CA ASP A 59 7.91 1.51 -29.28
C ASP A 59 8.40 1.72 -27.84
N SER A 60 8.64 0.67 -27.04
CA SER A 60 9.30 0.91 -25.76
C SER A 60 10.78 1.28 -25.98
N LYS A 61 11.19 2.43 -25.43
CA LYS A 61 12.62 2.76 -25.23
C LYS A 61 13.35 1.72 -24.34
N ARG A 62 12.61 0.75 -23.79
CA ARG A 62 13.06 -0.34 -22.94
C ARG A 62 13.14 -1.63 -23.76
N LYS A 63 14.07 -1.69 -24.72
CA LYS A 63 14.47 -3.00 -25.28
C LYS A 63 15.09 -3.82 -24.15
N ASN A 64 14.34 -4.76 -23.60
CA ASN A 64 14.80 -5.64 -22.52
C ASN A 64 15.26 -6.97 -23.11
N ASP A 65 16.57 -7.14 -23.25
CA ASP A 65 17.23 -8.46 -23.41
C ASP A 65 17.35 -9.20 -22.05
N GLY A 66 16.57 -8.77 -21.06
CA GLY A 66 16.71 -9.13 -19.64
C GLY A 66 15.97 -10.39 -19.20
N SER A 67 16.00 -10.62 -17.89
CA SER A 67 15.41 -11.78 -17.22
C SER A 67 13.89 -11.88 -17.42
N LYS A 68 13.28 -13.04 -17.15
CA LYS A 68 11.82 -13.24 -17.16
C LYS A 68 11.08 -12.15 -16.36
N LYS A 69 11.66 -11.75 -15.22
CA LYS A 69 11.13 -10.69 -14.37
C LYS A 69 11.13 -9.34 -15.09
N ASP A 70 12.23 -8.97 -15.75
CA ASP A 70 12.33 -7.68 -16.45
C ASP A 70 11.34 -7.58 -17.61
N LYS A 71 11.13 -8.68 -18.34
CA LYS A 71 10.10 -8.78 -19.39
C LYS A 71 8.70 -8.62 -18.83
N MET A 72 8.39 -9.31 -17.73
CA MET A 72 7.10 -9.15 -17.05
C MET A 72 6.84 -7.69 -16.63
N TYR A 73 7.80 -7.04 -15.97
CA TYR A 73 7.67 -5.64 -15.57
C TYR A 73 7.55 -4.71 -16.79
N ALA A 74 8.20 -5.02 -17.91
CA ALA A 74 8.08 -4.24 -19.15
C ALA A 74 6.66 -4.34 -19.73
N VAL A 75 6.09 -5.54 -19.82
CA VAL A 75 4.71 -5.75 -20.31
C VAL A 75 3.70 -5.03 -19.41
N LEU A 76 3.81 -5.21 -18.09
CA LEU A 76 2.92 -4.54 -17.14
C LEU A 76 3.03 -3.01 -17.21
N SER A 77 4.27 -2.48 -17.32
CA SER A 77 4.51 -1.05 -17.52
C SER A 77 3.82 -0.55 -18.79
N PHE A 78 4.01 -1.27 -19.90
CA PHE A 78 3.49 -0.91 -21.20
C PHE A 78 1.96 -0.87 -21.21
N GLN A 79 1.32 -1.89 -20.65
CA GLN A 79 -0.14 -1.94 -20.56
C GLN A 79 -0.70 -0.84 -19.66
N LEU A 80 -0.06 -0.58 -18.52
CA LEU A 80 -0.44 0.55 -17.67
C LEU A 80 -0.31 1.89 -18.40
N GLU A 81 0.77 2.08 -19.17
CA GLU A 81 0.96 3.29 -19.97
C GLU A 81 -0.12 3.44 -21.04
N LYS A 82 -0.42 2.37 -21.79
CA LYS A 82 -1.50 2.36 -22.81
C LYS A 82 -2.83 2.80 -22.19
N LEU A 83 -3.21 2.21 -21.05
CA LEU A 83 -4.45 2.55 -20.36
C LEU A 83 -4.44 3.99 -19.83
N SER A 84 -3.31 4.44 -19.26
CA SER A 84 -3.20 5.80 -18.72
C SER A 84 -3.36 6.90 -19.77
N LYS A 85 -2.94 6.66 -21.02
CA LYS A 85 -3.12 7.61 -22.13
C LYS A 85 -4.59 7.96 -22.35
N HIS A 86 -5.50 7.00 -22.22
CA HIS A 86 -6.93 7.27 -22.36
C HIS A 86 -7.48 8.14 -21.24
N LEU A 87 -6.99 8.01 -20.01
CA LEU A 87 -7.38 8.90 -18.92
C LEU A 87 -7.00 10.36 -19.23
N THR A 88 -5.77 10.58 -19.70
CA THR A 88 -5.31 11.91 -20.11
C THR A 88 -6.09 12.45 -21.31
N GLN A 89 -6.39 11.63 -22.31
CA GLN A 89 -7.18 12.03 -23.49
C GLN A 89 -8.61 12.49 -23.15
N HIS A 90 -9.18 12.01 -22.05
CA HIS A 90 -10.54 12.36 -21.62
C HIS A 90 -10.59 13.43 -20.52
N ASP A 91 -9.44 14.07 -20.22
CA ASP A 91 -9.28 15.08 -19.17
C ASP A 91 -9.59 14.53 -17.76
N ILE A 92 -9.25 13.26 -17.49
CA ILE A 92 -9.44 12.64 -16.17
C ILE A 92 -8.14 12.79 -15.36
N GLU A 93 -8.20 13.58 -14.28
CA GLU A 93 -7.04 13.82 -13.43
C GLU A 93 -6.74 12.61 -12.52
N VAL A 94 -5.55 12.04 -12.70
CA VAL A 94 -5.04 10.93 -11.89
C VAL A 94 -3.62 11.21 -11.43
N TYR A 95 -3.35 10.97 -10.15
CA TYR A 95 -2.01 11.13 -9.58
C TYR A 95 -1.35 9.80 -9.21
N SER A 96 -2.13 8.71 -9.15
CA SER A 96 -1.63 7.37 -8.84
C SER A 96 -2.13 6.40 -9.89
N LEU A 97 -1.19 5.75 -10.57
CA LEU A 97 -1.44 4.72 -11.57
C LEU A 97 -0.90 3.41 -11.02
N THR A 98 -1.73 2.38 -10.88
CA THR A 98 -1.29 1.07 -10.39
C THR A 98 -1.75 -0.04 -11.31
N ILE A 99 -0.84 -0.95 -11.63
CA ILE A 99 -1.19 -2.25 -12.20
C ILE A 99 -0.77 -3.35 -11.24
N GLN A 100 -1.67 -4.30 -10.97
CA GLN A 100 -1.44 -5.32 -9.96
C GLN A 100 -2.00 -6.69 -10.35
N GLY A 101 -1.32 -7.76 -9.94
CA GLY A 101 -1.90 -9.12 -10.01
C GLY A 101 -2.64 -9.42 -8.72
N ASP A 102 -3.92 -9.78 -8.84
CA ASP A 102 -4.79 -10.15 -7.72
C ASP A 102 -5.57 -11.44 -8.04
N TYR A 103 -6.26 -12.01 -7.05
CA TYR A 103 -7.16 -13.14 -7.30
C TYR A 103 -8.50 -12.62 -7.82
N LEU A 104 -8.61 -12.52 -9.15
CA LEU A 104 -9.88 -12.24 -9.82
C LEU A 104 -10.71 -13.52 -9.96
N GLU A 105 -11.98 -13.39 -10.35
CA GLU A 105 -12.85 -14.55 -10.54
C GLU A 105 -12.42 -15.43 -11.72
N ALA A 106 -11.80 -14.84 -12.75
CA ALA A 106 -11.29 -15.55 -13.91
C ALA A 106 -10.00 -14.94 -14.46
N GLU A 107 -9.21 -15.75 -15.16
CA GLU A 107 -7.94 -15.32 -15.79
C GLU A 107 -8.14 -14.38 -16.98
N ASN A 108 -9.26 -14.51 -17.69
CA ASN A 108 -9.63 -13.69 -18.84
C ASN A 108 -10.44 -12.45 -18.46
N GLN A 109 -10.14 -11.87 -17.29
CA GLN A 109 -10.76 -10.64 -16.81
C GLN A 109 -9.70 -9.62 -16.40
N ILE A 110 -10.02 -8.35 -16.65
CA ILE A 110 -9.31 -7.21 -16.07
C ILE A 110 -10.30 -6.38 -15.25
N LYS A 111 -9.94 -6.13 -13.99
CA LYS A 111 -10.67 -5.21 -13.12
C LYS A 111 -10.04 -3.83 -13.20
N ILE A 112 -10.85 -2.80 -13.42
CA ILE A 112 -10.43 -1.41 -13.48
C ILE A 112 -11.17 -0.61 -12.41
N GLU A 113 -10.43 0.16 -11.63
CA GLU A 113 -10.98 1.00 -10.57
C GLU A 113 -10.49 2.45 -10.73
N LEU A 114 -11.43 3.39 -10.62
CA LEU A 114 -11.16 4.81 -10.40
C LEU A 114 -11.68 5.18 -9.02
N ILE A 115 -10.76 5.46 -8.10
CA ILE A 115 -11.08 5.75 -6.70
C ILE A 115 -10.87 7.24 -6.48
N GLU A 116 -11.96 7.95 -6.22
CA GLU A 116 -11.90 9.37 -5.90
C GLU A 116 -11.06 9.60 -4.64
N ASP A 117 -10.19 10.59 -4.67
CA ASP A 117 -9.37 10.97 -3.54
C ASP A 117 -9.68 12.41 -3.12
N LYS A 118 -10.43 12.52 -2.01
CA LYS A 118 -10.87 13.79 -1.41
C LYS A 118 -9.82 14.44 -0.51
N THR A 119 -8.65 13.83 -0.36
CA THR A 119 -7.58 14.44 0.44
C THR A 119 -7.14 15.76 -0.20
N GLU A 120 -6.71 16.73 0.61
CA GLU A 120 -6.10 17.92 0.05
C GLU A 120 -4.71 17.58 -0.52
N ALA A 121 -4.29 18.27 -1.57
CA ALA A 121 -2.94 18.12 -2.11
C ALA A 121 -1.92 18.64 -1.09
N THR A 122 -1.38 17.75 -0.26
CA THR A 122 -0.25 18.08 0.61
C THR A 122 1.03 18.03 -0.22
N TYR A 123 1.62 19.17 -0.62
CA TYR A 123 3.06 19.43 -0.55
C TYR A 123 3.47 20.89 -0.90
N THR A 124 4.66 21.21 -0.40
CA THR A 124 5.23 22.49 0.08
C THR A 124 5.84 23.45 -0.95
N LYS A 125 5.80 24.74 -0.61
CA LYS A 125 6.67 25.88 -1.03
C LYS A 125 6.96 26.02 -2.53
N GLY A 126 6.20 26.92 -3.17
CA GLY A 126 6.78 27.85 -4.13
C GLY A 126 6.08 27.99 -5.48
N LYS A 127 5.43 26.95 -6.02
CA LYS A 127 4.67 27.02 -7.28
C LYS A 127 3.55 25.98 -7.27
N LYS A 128 2.38 26.35 -7.83
CA LYS A 128 1.11 25.61 -7.99
C LYS A 128 1.06 24.18 -7.40
N ASN A 129 0.10 23.95 -6.51
CA ASN A 129 -0.25 22.66 -5.91
C ASN A 129 -0.57 21.60 -6.97
N VAL A 130 0.46 20.96 -7.53
CA VAL A 130 0.30 19.84 -8.48
C VAL A 130 0.80 18.58 -7.79
N ARG A 131 -0.06 17.57 -7.67
CA ARG A 131 0.33 16.26 -7.14
C ARG A 131 1.32 15.61 -8.11
N ALA A 132 2.43 15.10 -7.61
CA ALA A 132 3.34 14.31 -8.43
C ALA A 132 2.63 13.03 -8.89
N VAL A 133 2.60 12.77 -10.20
CA VAL A 133 2.04 11.53 -10.74
C VAL A 133 3.01 10.39 -10.48
N CYS A 134 2.56 9.35 -9.79
CA CYS A 134 3.33 8.14 -9.53
C CYS A 134 2.71 6.92 -10.23
N SER A 135 3.57 6.04 -10.74
CA SER A 135 3.17 4.74 -11.28
C SER A 135 3.75 3.60 -10.45
N SER A 136 2.96 2.56 -10.24
CA SER A 136 3.30 1.40 -9.44
C SER A 136 2.94 0.11 -10.17
N ILE A 137 3.84 -0.87 -10.09
CA ILE A 137 3.67 -2.20 -10.68
C ILE A 137 3.82 -3.21 -9.55
N ILE A 138 2.74 -3.91 -9.25
CA ILE A 138 2.66 -4.87 -8.15
C ILE A 138 2.30 -6.24 -8.74
N PRO A 139 3.28 -7.02 -9.25
CA PRO A 139 2.97 -8.24 -9.99
C PRO A 139 2.08 -9.22 -9.21
N SER A 140 2.29 -9.36 -7.90
CA SER A 140 1.43 -10.15 -7.01
C SER A 140 1.08 -9.34 -5.77
N LEU A 141 -0.13 -8.82 -5.71
CA LEU A 141 -0.66 -8.16 -4.53
C LEU A 141 -0.71 -9.09 -3.31
N PRO A 142 -1.12 -10.37 -3.42
CA PRO A 142 -1.06 -11.32 -2.30
C PRO A 142 0.36 -11.44 -1.72
N SER A 143 1.36 -11.73 -2.56
CA SER A 143 2.75 -11.86 -2.10
C SER A 143 3.30 -10.54 -1.56
N THR A 144 2.97 -9.40 -2.17
CA THR A 144 3.37 -8.08 -1.65
C THR A 144 2.74 -7.80 -0.28
N ARG A 145 1.47 -8.14 -0.07
CA ARG A 145 0.79 -7.99 1.24
C ARG A 145 1.43 -8.87 2.30
N GLU A 146 1.74 -10.12 1.99
CA GLU A 146 2.43 -11.04 2.90
C GLU A 146 3.81 -10.49 3.29
N ASN A 147 4.59 -10.06 2.31
CA ASN A 147 5.93 -9.50 2.53
C ASN A 147 5.87 -8.22 3.38
N ILE A 148 4.95 -7.29 3.08
CA ILE A 148 4.79 -6.07 3.88
C ILE A 148 4.36 -6.41 5.31
N SER A 149 3.42 -7.34 5.49
CA SER A 149 2.95 -7.77 6.81
C SER A 149 4.08 -8.41 7.62
N TYR A 150 4.90 -9.25 6.98
CA TYR A 150 6.09 -9.84 7.59
C TYR A 150 7.09 -8.77 8.01
N LEU A 151 7.40 -7.81 7.14
CA LEU A 151 8.34 -6.71 7.45
C LEU A 151 7.83 -5.82 8.59
N ALA A 152 6.54 -5.46 8.58
CA ALA A 152 5.91 -4.69 9.64
C ALA A 152 5.99 -5.44 10.98
N SER A 153 5.63 -6.73 10.99
CA SER A 153 5.68 -7.58 12.19
C SER A 153 7.09 -7.73 12.72
N LYS A 154 8.07 -7.98 11.83
CA LYS A 154 9.48 -8.07 12.21
C LYS A 154 9.97 -6.77 12.85
N ARG A 155 9.69 -5.63 12.22
CA ARG A 155 10.13 -4.33 12.71
C ARG A 155 9.49 -3.98 14.07
N LEU A 156 8.20 -4.25 14.24
CA LEU A 156 7.52 -4.04 15.52
C LEU A 156 8.05 -4.97 16.61
N SER A 157 8.35 -6.21 16.27
CA SER A 157 8.94 -7.17 17.21
C SER A 157 10.32 -6.71 17.68
N GLU A 158 11.15 -6.17 16.77
CA GLU A 158 12.46 -5.59 17.14
C GLU A 158 12.29 -4.44 18.15
N ILE A 159 11.43 -3.46 17.83
CA ILE A 159 11.17 -2.32 18.72
C ILE A 159 10.66 -2.79 20.09
N TYR A 160 9.69 -3.71 20.11
CA TYR A 160 9.15 -4.26 21.35
C TYR A 160 10.22 -5.00 22.16
N SER A 161 11.09 -5.77 21.51
CA SER A 161 12.17 -6.51 22.17
C SER A 161 13.19 -5.57 22.79
N ASP A 162 13.56 -4.49 22.09
CA ASP A 162 14.46 -3.46 22.62
C ASP A 162 13.89 -2.81 23.88
N LEU A 163 12.58 -2.50 23.89
CA LEU A 163 11.90 -1.96 25.06
C LEU A 163 11.83 -2.96 26.22
N MET A 164 11.51 -4.23 25.94
CA MET A 164 11.45 -5.27 26.95
C MET A 164 12.83 -5.61 27.53
N ASN A 165 13.90 -5.47 26.76
CA ASN A 165 15.27 -5.63 27.28
C ASN A 165 15.62 -4.55 28.32
N ILE A 166 15.06 -3.35 28.18
CA ILE A 166 15.26 -2.25 29.13
C ILE A 166 14.34 -2.40 30.34
N ILE A 167 13.05 -2.66 30.11
CA ILE A 167 12.04 -2.71 31.18
C ILE A 167 12.17 -4.00 31.99
N SER A 168 12.35 -5.14 31.32
CA SER A 168 12.45 -6.52 31.85
C SER A 168 11.26 -7.02 32.69
N ASP A 169 10.54 -6.15 33.40
CA ASP A 169 9.36 -6.44 34.21
C ASP A 169 8.08 -6.42 33.35
N LYS A 170 7.48 -7.60 33.16
CA LYS A 170 6.23 -7.79 32.42
C LYS A 170 5.01 -7.17 33.11
N LYS A 171 5.01 -7.10 34.44
CA LYS A 171 3.94 -6.45 35.20
C LYS A 171 3.99 -4.94 34.96
N LEU A 172 5.20 -4.37 35.00
CA LEU A 172 5.42 -2.97 34.65
C LEU A 172 4.98 -2.68 33.23
N MET A 173 5.34 -3.55 32.26
CA MET A 173 4.89 -3.42 30.88
C MET A 173 3.36 -3.52 30.76
N SER A 174 2.70 -4.42 31.50
CA SER A 174 1.22 -4.55 31.50
C SER A 174 0.55 -3.23 31.92
N GLU A 175 1.07 -2.58 32.96
CA GLU A 175 0.55 -1.29 33.45
C GLU A 175 0.82 -0.14 32.47
N ILE A 176 2.00 -0.15 31.80
CA ILE A 176 2.34 0.82 30.75
C ILE A 176 1.37 0.68 29.57
N LEU A 177 1.07 -0.55 29.16
CA LEU A 177 0.18 -0.86 28.04
C LEU A 177 -1.32 -0.80 28.39
N GLU A 178 -1.64 -0.44 29.64
CA GLU A 178 -3.00 -0.29 30.17
C GLU A 178 -3.85 -1.55 30.05
N ILE A 179 -3.25 -2.72 30.32
CA ILE A 179 -3.93 -4.01 30.34
C ILE A 179 -3.79 -4.70 31.70
N GLU A 180 -4.60 -5.73 31.90
CA GLU A 180 -4.46 -6.61 33.06
C GLU A 180 -3.06 -7.23 33.10
N GLU A 181 -2.55 -7.41 34.31
CA GLU A 181 -1.24 -7.98 34.55
C GLU A 181 -1.13 -9.36 33.89
N THR A 182 -0.11 -9.53 33.05
CA THR A 182 0.12 -10.79 32.36
C THR A 182 1.59 -11.07 32.15
N ASP A 183 1.97 -12.34 32.29
CA ASP A 183 3.29 -12.84 31.94
C ASP A 183 3.39 -13.29 30.47
N ASN A 184 2.28 -13.22 29.72
CA ASN A 184 2.20 -13.66 28.34
C ASN A 184 2.75 -12.59 27.37
N ASN A 185 3.94 -12.84 26.82
CA ASN A 185 4.59 -11.94 25.86
C ASN A 185 3.73 -11.66 24.62
N ASN A 186 2.89 -12.60 24.20
CA ASN A 186 2.04 -12.41 23.02
C ASN A 186 0.93 -11.39 23.29
N VAL A 187 0.35 -11.40 24.49
CA VAL A 187 -0.69 -10.43 24.88
C VAL A 187 -0.08 -9.03 24.99
N LEU A 188 1.08 -8.91 25.63
CA LEU A 188 1.84 -7.66 25.72
C LEU A 188 2.20 -7.13 24.33
N PHE A 189 2.74 -7.98 23.46
CA PHE A 189 3.10 -7.58 22.10
C PHE A 189 1.90 -7.14 21.27
N GLN A 190 0.77 -7.87 21.33
CA GLN A 190 -0.45 -7.48 20.62
C GLN A 190 -0.97 -6.12 21.05
N GLN A 191 -0.97 -5.85 22.36
CA GLN A 191 -1.38 -4.54 22.88
C GLN A 191 -0.38 -3.45 22.51
N PHE A 192 0.92 -3.73 22.54
CA PHE A 192 1.95 -2.81 22.06
C PHE A 192 1.73 -2.47 20.57
N ALA A 193 1.54 -3.47 19.72
CA ALA A 193 1.28 -3.27 18.30
C ALA A 193 -0.02 -2.49 18.05
N LYS A 194 -1.03 -2.63 18.92
CA LYS A 194 -2.27 -1.85 18.83
C LYS A 194 -2.05 -0.37 19.14
N LEU A 195 -1.27 -0.05 20.16
CA LEU A 195 -1.06 1.33 20.61
C LEU A 195 0.04 2.06 19.81
N TYR A 196 1.08 1.32 19.43
CA TYR A 196 2.31 1.86 18.86
C TYR A 196 2.66 1.25 17.51
N GLY A 197 1.73 0.54 16.88
CA GLY A 197 1.93 -0.14 15.59
C GLY A 197 2.47 0.80 14.53
N ASP A 198 1.99 2.03 14.47
CA ASP A 198 2.45 3.07 13.54
C ASP A 198 3.96 3.30 13.57
N LEU A 199 4.67 2.99 14.67
CA LEU A 199 6.13 3.12 14.77
C LEU A 199 6.89 2.32 13.69
N TRP A 200 6.27 1.31 13.07
CA TRP A 200 6.88 0.53 12.00
C TRP A 200 7.18 1.37 10.75
N LEU A 201 6.25 2.26 10.37
CA LEU A 201 6.34 3.12 9.19
C LEU A 201 5.47 4.37 9.41
N THR A 202 6.11 5.46 9.79
CA THR A 202 5.41 6.72 10.09
C THR A 202 6.26 7.95 9.81
N THR A 203 5.65 9.13 9.86
CA THR A 203 6.35 10.42 9.76
C THR A 203 7.17 10.68 11.02
N LYS A 204 8.14 11.60 10.93
CA LYS A 204 8.95 11.99 12.11
C LYS A 204 8.06 12.50 13.24
N ASP A 205 7.13 13.39 12.94
CA ASP A 205 6.23 14.01 13.92
C ASP A 205 5.39 12.96 14.65
N ARG A 206 4.81 12.00 13.90
CA ARG A 206 4.01 10.93 14.50
C ARG A 206 4.87 9.93 15.28
N ALA A 207 6.09 9.64 14.83
CA ALA A 207 7.03 8.84 15.61
C ALA A 207 7.38 9.53 16.94
N GLU A 208 7.61 10.84 16.93
CA GLU A 208 7.90 11.63 18.14
C GLU A 208 6.72 11.65 19.10
N GLU A 209 5.50 11.84 18.59
CA GLU A 209 4.27 11.78 19.36
C GLU A 209 4.12 10.43 20.09
N LEU A 210 4.25 9.32 19.36
CA LEU A 210 4.10 7.97 19.91
C LEU A 210 5.19 7.65 20.94
N ARG A 211 6.44 8.08 20.68
CA ARG A 211 7.54 7.93 21.64
C ARG A 211 7.30 8.74 22.90
N LYS A 212 6.82 9.98 22.77
CA LYS A 212 6.45 10.83 23.91
C LYS A 212 5.33 10.19 24.72
N GLN A 213 4.28 9.69 24.06
CA GLN A 213 3.18 8.99 24.72
C GLN A 213 3.67 7.78 25.53
N PHE A 214 4.52 6.93 24.95
CA PHE A 214 5.10 5.78 25.65
C PHE A 214 5.95 6.21 26.85
N LYS A 215 6.79 7.25 26.67
CA LYS A 215 7.65 7.80 27.73
C LYS A 215 6.83 8.36 28.88
N ASP A 216 5.88 9.24 28.59
CA ASP A 216 5.03 9.90 29.59
C ASP A 216 4.26 8.85 30.40
N ARG A 217 3.75 7.80 29.73
CA ARG A 217 3.07 6.69 30.39
C ARG A 217 4.01 5.87 31.27
N SER A 218 5.21 5.57 30.80
CA SER A 218 6.22 4.83 31.56
C SER A 218 6.61 5.56 32.85
N LEU A 219 6.84 6.87 32.77
CA LEU A 219 7.17 7.70 33.93
C LEU A 219 6.04 7.68 34.95
N TYR A 220 4.80 7.89 34.51
CA TYR A 220 3.62 7.85 35.38
C TYR A 220 3.51 6.54 36.17
N VAL A 221 3.71 5.39 35.52
CA VAL A 221 3.60 4.09 36.18
C VAL A 221 4.74 3.88 37.19
N ILE A 222 5.97 4.27 36.84
CA ILE A 222 7.14 4.17 37.73
C ILE A 222 6.93 5.05 38.98
N GLU A 223 6.54 6.30 38.81
CA GLU A 223 6.28 7.23 39.92
C GLU A 223 5.19 6.69 40.86
N LYS A 224 4.07 6.22 40.28
CA LYS A 224 2.98 5.60 41.05
C LYS A 224 3.42 4.38 41.86
N ARG A 225 4.34 3.56 41.35
CA ARG A 225 4.90 2.41 42.09
C ARG A 225 5.82 2.87 43.22
N LEU A 226 6.70 3.83 42.96
CA LEU A 226 7.61 4.38 43.97
C LEU A 226 6.84 5.05 45.13
N GLU A 227 5.74 5.74 44.86
CA GLU A 227 4.87 6.30 45.90
C GLU A 227 4.19 5.22 46.76
N LYS A 228 3.74 4.13 46.14
CA LYS A 228 3.15 2.99 46.88
C LYS A 228 4.16 2.30 47.79
N GLU A 229 5.42 2.24 47.39
CA GLU A 229 6.50 1.66 48.20
C GLU A 229 6.91 2.57 49.36
N LYS A 230 6.87 3.89 49.19
CA LYS A 230 7.15 4.85 50.28
C LYS A 230 6.06 4.90 51.36
N ASN A 231 4.84 4.47 51.03
CA ASN A 231 3.69 4.46 51.92
C ASN A 231 3.39 3.08 52.54
N LYS A 232 4.28 2.09 52.33
CA LYS A 232 4.26 0.77 52.98
C LYS A 232 5.31 0.71 54.07
#